data_AF-A0A1H3FA25-F1
#
_entry.id   AF-A0A1H3FA25-F1
#
_cell.length_a   1.000
_cell.length_b   1.000
_cell.length_c   1.000
_cell.angle_alpha   90.00
_cell.angle_beta   90.00
_cell.angle_gamma   90.00
#
_symmetry.space_group_name_H-M   'P 1'
#
loop_
_entity.id
_entity.type
_entity.pdbx_description
1 polymer ?
#
loop_
_entity_poly.entity_id
_entity_poly.type
_entity_poly.pdbx_seq_one_letter_code
_entity_poly.pdbx_strand_id
1 'polypeptide(L)'
;MDDTLKRLLDAEMRAEHLAQQAETERDSLIQQAMTEAKAANERFTARIPDLHRTFIAKAEERAEQTIAELRRRYDERHVQLRDQAEQREDEALEAAFQLLIELGR
;
A
#
# COMPACT_ATOMS: atom_id res chain seq x y z
N MET A 1 -3.60 -27.88 71.97
CA MET A 1 -3.06 -26.59 71.52
C MET A 1 -1.90 -26.78 70.54
N ASP A 2 -0.92 -27.62 70.86
CA ASP A 2 0.26 -27.85 70.01
C ASP A 2 -0.07 -28.44 68.62
N ASP A 3 -1.04 -29.35 68.56
CA ASP A 3 -1.47 -30.03 67.32
C ASP A 3 -2.24 -29.10 66.35
N THR A 4 -2.91 -28.08 66.90
CA THR A 4 -3.65 -27.08 66.12
C THR A 4 -2.68 -26.09 65.46
N LEU A 5 -1.64 -25.69 66.18
CA LEU A 5 -0.58 -24.80 65.69
C LEU A 5 0.22 -25.44 64.55
N LYS A 6 0.57 -26.73 64.68
CA LYS A 6 1.24 -27.48 63.60
C LYS A 6 0.40 -27.51 62.31
N ARG A 7 -0.90 -27.77 62.41
CA ARG A 7 -1.79 -27.80 61.23
C ARG A 7 -1.90 -26.45 60.53
N LEU A 8 -1.90 -25.35 61.30
CA LEU A 8 -1.92 -24.00 60.75
C LEU A 8 -0.60 -23.67 60.03
N LEU A 9 0.54 -24.01 60.64
CA LEU A 9 1.85 -23.82 60.02
C LEU A 9 1.99 -24.65 58.72
N ASP A 10 1.53 -25.90 58.72
CA ASP A 10 1.53 -26.73 57.52
C ASP A 10 0.62 -26.16 56.42
N ALA A 11 -0.50 -25.53 56.79
CA ALA A 11 -1.39 -24.87 55.83
C ALA A 11 -0.77 -23.59 55.27
N GLU A 12 -0.07 -22.82 56.10
CA GLU A 12 0.65 -21.61 55.70
C GLU A 12 1.79 -21.94 54.72
N MET A 13 2.62 -22.94 55.03
CA MET A 13 3.68 -23.40 54.11
C MET A 13 3.13 -23.87 52.75
N ARG A 14 1.98 -24.56 52.73
CA ARG A 14 1.34 -24.97 51.48
C ARG A 14 0.81 -23.77 50.69
N ALA A 15 0.22 -22.80 51.37
CA ALA A 15 -0.28 -21.58 50.72
C ALA A 15 0.86 -20.74 50.15
N GLU A 16 1.96 -20.59 50.90
CA GLU A 16 3.17 -19.91 50.44
C GLU A 16 3.78 -20.59 49.21
N HIS A 17 3.89 -21.92 49.24
CA HIS A 17 4.40 -22.68 48.09
C HIS A 17 3.52 -22.50 46.85
N LEU A 18 2.19 -22.54 47.01
CA LEU A 18 1.25 -22.32 45.92
C LEU A 18 1.37 -20.90 45.35
N ALA A 19 1.50 -19.89 46.21
CA ALA A 19 1.67 -18.51 45.80
C ALA A 19 2.96 -18.31 45.00
N GLN A 20 4.06 -18.93 45.44
CA GLN A 20 5.35 -18.81 44.78
C GLN A 20 5.40 -19.54 43.43
N GLN A 21 4.71 -20.68 43.32
CA GLN A 21 4.49 -21.35 42.02
C GLN A 21 3.69 -20.47 41.07
N ALA A 22 2.56 -19.92 41.53
CA ALA A 22 1.71 -19.04 40.71
C ALA A 22 2.46 -17.79 40.24
N GLU A 23 3.32 -17.20 41.07
CA GLU A 23 4.15 -16.06 40.70
C GLU A 23 5.18 -16.43 39.62
N THR A 24 5.85 -17.57 39.77
CA THR A 24 6.82 -18.05 38.78
C THR A 24 6.14 -18.35 37.43
N GLU A 25 4.97 -18.99 37.47
CA GLU A 25 4.18 -19.28 36.27
C GLU A 25 3.70 -18.00 35.58
N ARG A 26 3.20 -17.03 36.35
CA ARG A 26 2.80 -15.71 35.84
C ARG A 26 3.96 -15.03 35.14
N ASP A 27 5.12 -14.98 35.78
CA ASP A 27 6.28 -14.28 35.23
C ASP A 27 6.78 -14.98 33.96
N SER A 28 6.79 -16.32 33.92
CA SER A 28 7.08 -17.08 32.70
C SER A 28 6.10 -16.75 31.58
N LEU A 29 4.80 -16.70 31.88
CA LEU A 29 3.76 -16.40 30.89
C LEU A 29 3.90 -14.97 30.34
N ILE A 30 4.24 -14.00 31.19
CA ILE A 30 4.53 -12.63 30.75
C ILE A 30 5.74 -12.61 29.81
N GLN A 31 6.83 -13.28 30.15
CA GLN A 31 8.03 -13.32 29.30
C GLN A 31 7.77 -13.99 27.95
N GLN A 32 6.98 -15.08 27.94
CA GLN A 32 6.57 -15.74 26.70
C GLN A 32 5.75 -14.80 25.82
N ALA A 33 4.73 -14.14 26.38
CA ALA A 33 3.90 -13.20 25.64
C ALA A 33 4.70 -12.03 25.06
N MET A 34 5.65 -11.48 25.84
CA MET A 34 6.54 -10.41 25.38
C MET A 34 7.45 -10.86 24.23
N THR A 35 7.99 -12.07 24.33
CA THR A 35 8.85 -12.65 23.29
C THR A 35 8.08 -12.90 22.00
N GLU A 36 6.87 -13.42 22.12
CA GLU A 36 6.00 -13.71 20.98
C GLU A 36 5.55 -12.41 20.29
N ALA A 37 5.16 -11.39 21.06
CA ALA A 37 4.83 -10.07 20.52
C ALA A 37 6.01 -9.44 19.78
N LYS A 38 7.22 -9.53 20.34
CA LYS A 38 8.44 -9.03 19.70
C LYS A 38 8.72 -9.77 18.39
N ALA A 39 8.66 -11.10 18.39
CA ALA A 39 8.87 -11.91 17.19
C ALA A 39 7.82 -11.62 16.10
N ALA A 40 6.55 -11.42 16.49
CA ALA A 40 5.49 -11.04 15.56
C ALA A 40 5.76 -9.66 14.94
N ASN A 41 6.18 -8.68 15.76
CA ASN A 41 6.54 -7.34 15.29
C ASN A 41 7.75 -7.37 14.34
N GLU A 42 8.80 -8.12 14.67
CA GLU A 42 9.98 -8.27 13.79
C GLU A 42 9.61 -8.88 12.43
N ARG A 43 8.77 -9.93 12.43
CA ARG A 43 8.25 -10.53 11.18
C ARG A 43 7.42 -9.54 10.36
N PHE A 44 6.61 -8.72 11.02
CA PHE A 44 5.84 -7.68 10.34
C PHE A 44 6.75 -6.62 9.73
N THR A 45 7.69 -6.07 10.51
CA THR A 45 8.63 -5.06 10.04
C THR A 45 9.51 -5.58 8.89
N ALA A 46 9.93 -6.84 8.95
CA ALA A 46 10.69 -7.48 7.86
C ALA A 46 9.89 -7.58 6.55
N ARG A 47 8.55 -7.63 6.60
CA ARG A 47 7.68 -7.68 5.42
C ARG A 47 7.31 -6.31 4.84
N ILE A 48 7.56 -5.22 5.58
CA ILE A 48 7.24 -3.85 5.13
C ILE A 48 7.90 -3.51 3.78
N PRO A 49 9.21 -3.79 3.56
CA PRO A 49 9.85 -3.50 2.27
C PRO A 49 9.19 -4.20 1.08
N ASP A 50 8.80 -5.46 1.24
CA ASP A 50 8.14 -6.24 0.17
C ASP A 50 6.74 -5.70 -0.15
N LEU A 51 6.00 -5.27 0.88
CA LEU A 51 4.73 -4.54 0.73
C LEU A 51 4.93 -3.27 -0.10
N HIS A 52 5.89 -2.42 0.28
CA HIS A 52 6.19 -1.19 -0.47
C HIS A 52 6.59 -1.48 -1.91
N ARG A 53 7.44 -2.48 -2.14
CA ARG A 53 7.87 -2.88 -3.49
C ARG A 53 6.68 -3.24 -4.37
N THR A 54 5.72 -3.98 -3.83
CA THR A 54 4.50 -4.37 -4.55
C THR A 54 3.66 -3.15 -4.94
N PHE A 55 3.51 -2.17 -4.03
CA PHE A 55 2.79 -0.94 -4.34
C PHE A 55 3.49 -0.07 -5.38
N ILE A 56 4.82 0.05 -5.29
CA ILE A 56 5.63 0.80 -6.27
C ILE A 56 5.50 0.16 -7.64
N ALA A 57 5.70 -1.16 -7.76
CA ALA A 57 5.60 -1.87 -9.03
C ALA A 57 4.22 -1.68 -9.68
N LYS A 58 3.14 -1.75 -8.89
CA LYS A 58 1.78 -1.51 -9.38
C LYS A 58 1.55 -0.07 -9.83
N ALA A 59 2.16 0.90 -9.14
CA ALA A 59 2.09 2.31 -9.52
C ALA A 59 2.85 2.56 -10.83
N GLU A 60 4.02 1.96 -11.00
CA GLU A 60 4.82 2.02 -12.23
C GLU A 60 4.05 1.40 -13.42
N GLU A 61 3.51 0.20 -13.26
CA GLU A 61 2.70 -0.46 -14.30
C GLU A 61 1.52 0.42 -14.73
N ARG A 62 0.81 1.03 -13.76
CA ARG A 62 -0.32 1.92 -14.06
C ARG A 62 0.13 3.20 -14.77
N ALA A 63 1.29 3.73 -14.41
CA ALA A 63 1.85 4.90 -15.07
C ALA A 63 2.22 4.58 -16.53
N GLU A 64 2.85 3.44 -16.77
CA GLU A 64 3.19 2.96 -18.12
C GLU A 64 1.94 2.78 -18.99
N GLN A 65 0.90 2.12 -18.46
CA GLN A 65 -0.38 1.97 -19.15
C GLN A 65 -1.00 3.33 -19.50
N THR A 66 -0.98 4.28 -18.57
CA THR A 66 -1.54 5.63 -18.79
C THR A 66 -0.76 6.39 -19.86
N ILE A 67 0.56 6.30 -19.86
CA ILE A 67 1.43 6.94 -20.87
C ILE A 67 1.17 6.31 -22.25
N ALA A 68 1.09 4.98 -22.33
CA ALA A 68 0.83 4.27 -23.58
C ALA A 68 -0.52 4.67 -24.18
N GLU A 69 -1.56 4.75 -23.35
CA GLU A 69 -2.89 5.17 -23.80
C GLU A 69 -2.93 6.65 -24.22
N LEU A 70 -2.26 7.54 -23.47
CA LEU A 70 -2.16 8.95 -23.84
C LEU A 70 -1.46 9.13 -25.19
N ARG A 71 -0.34 8.44 -25.42
CA ARG A 71 0.38 8.46 -26.69
C ARG A 71 -0.50 7.99 -27.83
N ARG A 72 -1.16 6.84 -27.66
CA ARG A 72 -2.07 6.30 -28.66
C ARG A 72 -3.18 7.30 -29.02
N ARG A 73 -3.85 7.88 -28.03
CA ARG A 73 -4.92 8.87 -28.27
C ARG A 73 -4.40 10.12 -28.97
N TYR A 74 -3.20 10.57 -28.61
CA TYR A 74 -2.56 11.71 -29.25
C TYR A 74 -2.26 11.42 -30.73
N ASP A 75 -1.65 10.26 -31.02
CA ASP A 75 -1.31 9.86 -32.39
C ASP A 75 -2.56 9.71 -33.26
N GLU A 76 -3.61 9.06 -32.74
CA GLU A 76 -4.90 8.94 -33.41
C GLU A 76 -5.51 10.32 -33.70
N ARG A 77 -5.49 11.23 -32.72
CA ARG A 77 -6.01 12.59 -32.89
C ARG A 77 -5.19 13.42 -33.87
N HIS A 78 -3.87 13.26 -33.84
CA HIS A 78 -2.95 13.97 -34.73
C HIS A 78 -3.21 13.57 -36.20
N VAL A 79 -3.35 12.27 -36.47
CA VAL A 79 -3.71 11.76 -37.81
C VAL A 79 -5.06 12.32 -38.25
N GLN A 80 -6.10 12.25 -37.39
CA GLN A 80 -7.42 12.80 -37.73
C GLN A 80 -7.38 14.30 -38.08
N LEU A 81 -6.63 15.10 -37.33
CA LEU A 81 -6.52 16.54 -37.59
C LEU A 81 -5.78 16.81 -38.90
N ARG A 82 -4.75 16.01 -39.19
CA ARG A 82 -4.01 16.13 -40.45
C ARG A 82 -4.88 15.76 -41.65
N ASP A 83 -5.59 14.64 -41.57
CA ASP A 83 -6.50 14.20 -42.64
C ASP A 83 -7.60 15.24 -42.88
N GLN A 84 -8.15 15.84 -41.82
CA GLN A 84 -9.13 16.91 -41.93
C GLN A 84 -8.55 18.19 -42.56
N ALA A 85 -7.31 18.54 -42.22
CA ALA A 85 -6.64 19.69 -42.82
C ALA A 85 -6.40 19.47 -44.31
N GLU A 86 -5.87 18.30 -44.70
CA GLU A 86 -5.63 17.93 -46.11
C GLU A 86 -6.94 17.92 -46.91
N GLN A 87 -8.04 17.39 -46.36
CA GLN A 87 -9.36 17.39 -47.02
C GLN A 87 -9.95 18.79 -47.23
N ARG A 88 -9.57 19.77 -46.41
CA ARG A 88 -10.12 21.13 -46.44
C ARG A 88 -9.17 22.14 -47.09
N GLU A 89 -7.95 21.72 -47.42
CA GLU A 89 -6.90 22.59 -47.96
C GLU A 89 -7.34 23.23 -49.28
N ASP A 90 -7.79 22.41 -50.23
CA ASP A 90 -8.19 22.89 -51.56
C ASP A 90 -9.39 23.84 -51.49
N GLU A 91 -10.41 23.51 -50.70
CA GLU A 91 -11.59 24.37 -50.48
C GLU A 91 -11.20 25.72 -49.87
N ALA A 92 -10.28 25.72 -48.91
CA ALA A 92 -9.80 26.93 -48.26
C ALA A 92 -8.93 27.78 -49.19
N LEU A 93 -8.07 27.15 -50.00
CA LEU A 93 -7.24 27.83 -51.01
C LEU A 93 -8.12 28.47 -52.09
N GLU A 94 -9.12 27.76 -52.60
CA GLU A 94 -10.04 28.31 -53.59
C GLU A 94 -10.80 29.54 -53.05
N ALA A 95 -11.34 29.44 -51.83
CA ALA A 95 -12.00 30.57 -51.17
C ALA A 95 -11.04 31.75 -50.94
N ALA A 96 -9.80 31.50 -50.54
CA ALA A 96 -8.79 32.53 -50.35
C ALA A 96 -8.42 33.23 -51.67
N PHE A 97 -8.26 32.48 -52.76
CA PHE A 97 -7.99 33.06 -54.08
C PHE A 97 -9.15 33.90 -54.60
N GLN A 98 -10.40 33.46 -54.41
CA GLN A 98 -11.57 34.26 -54.78
C GLN A 98 -11.58 35.61 -54.06
N LEU A 99 -11.36 35.63 -52.74
CA LEU A 99 -11.25 36.86 -51.95
C LEU A 99 -10.15 37.80 -52.46
N LEU A 100 -8.97 37.27 -52.80
CA LEU A 100 -7.86 38.07 -53.32
C LEU A 100 -8.18 38.71 -54.68
N ILE A 101 -8.87 37.97 -55.55
CA ILE A 101 -9.29 38.48 -56.87
C ILE A 101 -10.37 39.55 -56.71
N GLU A 102 -11.31 39.38 -55.77
CA GLU A 102 -12.35 40.36 -55.48
C GLU A 102 -11.78 41.67 -54.90
N LEU A 103 -10.79 41.59 -54.00
CA LEU A 103 -10.11 42.76 -53.42
C LEU A 103 -9.20 43.51 -54.40
N GLY A 104 -8.76 42.84 -55.48
CA GLY A 104 -7.91 43.42 -56.52
C GLY A 104 -8.66 44.14 -57.64
N ARG A 105 -9.99 44.10 -57.65
CA ARG A 105 -10.85 44.88 -58.56
C ARG A 105 -11.34 46.17 -57.90
#